data_AF-A0A0A9AUU2-F1
#
_entry.id   AF-A0A0A9AUU2-F1
#
_cell.length_a   1.000
_cell.length_b   1.000
_cell.length_c   1.000
_cell.angle_alpha   90.00
_cell.angle_beta   90.00
_cell.angle_gamma   90.00
#
_symmetry.space_group_name_H-M   'P 1'
#
loop_
_entity.id
_entity.type
_entity.pdbx_description
1 polymer ?
#
loop_
_entity_poly.entity_id
_entity_poly.type
_entity_poly.pdbx_seq_one_letter_code
_entity_poly.pdbx_strand_id
1 'polypeptide(L)' 'MREHRLALKKSKCLFGEPSVTYLGHIISSQGVAMDPSKIEAVQAWPSPTSV' A
#
# COMPACT_ATOMS: atom_id res chain seq x y z
N MET A 1 -6.00 -11.76 -19.63
CA MET A 1 -4.95 -10.83 -20.14
C MET A 1 -4.71 -10.96 -21.63
N ARG A 2 -4.37 -12.15 -22.16
CA ARG A 2 -4.09 -12.30 -23.61
C ARG A 2 -5.31 -12.05 -24.50
N GLU A 3 -6.48 -12.55 -24.12
CA GLU A 3 -7.75 -12.34 -24.84
C GLU A 3 -8.12 -10.86 -24.97
N HIS A 4 -7.98 -10.09 -23.88
CA HIS A 4 -8.25 -8.65 -23.87
C HIS A 4 -7.02 -7.78 -24.21
N ARG A 5 -5.94 -8.37 -24.75
CA ARG A 5 -4.70 -7.67 -25.13
C ARG A 5 -4.10 -6.79 -24.02
N LEU A 6 -4.23 -7.23 -22.77
CA LEU A 6 -3.61 -6.58 -21.61
C LEU A 6 -2.18 -7.10 -21.41
N ALA A 7 -1.26 -6.19 -21.10
CA ALA A 7 0.13 -6.49 -20.80
C ALA A 7 0.49 -6.07 -19.36
N LEU A 8 1.35 -6.86 -18.71
CA LEU A 8 1.90 -6.51 -17.40
C LEU A 8 3.08 -5.57 -17.57
N LYS A 9 3.14 -4.53 -16.74
CA LYS A 9 4.36 -3.74 -16.55
C LYS A 9 5.24 -4.47 -15.52
N LYS A 10 6.18 -5.29 -16.00
CA LYS A 10 7.06 -6.11 -15.14
C LYS A 10 7.72 -5.34 -13.99
N SER A 11 8.14 -4.10 -14.22
CA SER A 11 8.77 -3.25 -13.19
C SER A 11 7.84 -2.83 -12.05
N LYS A 12 6.54 -3.12 -12.13
CA LYS A 12 5.56 -2.89 -11.05
C LYS A 12 5.05 -4.19 -10.42
N CYS A 13 5.52 -5.34 -10.88
CA CYS A 13 5.08 -6.63 -10.38
C CYS A 13 6.04 -7.14 -9.31
N LEU A 14 5.47 -7.68 -8.24
CA LEU A 14 6.19 -8.37 -7.17
C LEU A 14 5.74 -9.83 -7.21
N PHE A 15 6.67 -10.77 -7.19
CA PHE A 15 6.37 -12.21 -7.33
C PHE A 15 7.05 -12.99 -6.21
N GLY A 16 6.28 -13.81 -5.49
CA GLY A 16 6.83 -14.66 -4.42
C GLY A 16 7.27 -13.91 -3.16
N GLU A 17 6.88 -12.64 -3.02
CA GLU A 17 7.24 -11.84 -1.85
C GLU A 17 6.42 -12.25 -0.60
N PRO A 18 7.04 -12.30 0.59
CA PRO A 18 6.34 -12.59 1.84
C PRO A 18 5.39 -11.46 2.28
N SER A 19 5.57 -10.26 1.72
CA SER A 19 4.69 -9.12 1.90
C SER A 19 4.71 -8.18 0.71
N VAL A 20 3.62 -7.46 0.47
CA VAL A 20 3.53 -6.47 -0.63
C VAL A 20 2.80 -5.20 -0.18
N THR A 21 3.24 -4.04 -0.69
CA THR A 21 2.50 -2.79 -0.54
C THR A 21 1.42 -2.69 -1.61
N TYR A 22 0.16 -2.54 -1.20
CA TYR A 22 -0.97 -2.43 -2.09
C TYR A 22 -1.99 -1.41 -1.56
N LEU A 23 -2.34 -0.41 -2.38
CA LEU A 23 -3.30 0.66 -2.06
C LEU A 23 -3.01 1.43 -0.75
N GLY A 24 -1.79 1.38 -0.22
CA GLY A 24 -1.45 2.01 1.08
C GLY A 24 -1.54 1.10 2.28
N HIS A 25 -1.67 -0.20 2.02
CA HIS A 25 -1.56 -1.24 3.01
C HIS A 25 -0.35 -2.12 2.72
N ILE A 26 0.15 -2.76 3.77
CA ILE A 26 1.09 -3.86 3.69
C ILE A 26 0.29 -5.15 3.90
N ILE A 27 0.33 -6.05 2.92
CA ILE A 27 -0.33 -7.35 2.98
C ILE A 27 0.74 -8.40 3.27
N SER A 28 0.55 -9.23 4.29
CA SER A 28 1.48 -10.30 4.68
C SER A 28 0.74 -11.53 5.23
N SER A 29 1.48 -12.57 5.62
CA SER A 29 0.92 -13.74 6.32
C SER A 29 0.27 -13.40 7.68
N GLN A 30 0.63 -12.27 8.28
CA GLN A 30 0.04 -11.81 9.55
C GLN A 30 -1.27 -11.03 9.36
N GLY A 31 -1.68 -10.77 8.11
CA GLY A 31 -2.86 -9.99 7.76
C GLY A 31 -2.53 -8.69 7.01
N VAL A 32 -3.44 -7.72 7.11
CA VAL A 32 -3.38 -6.44 6.42
C VAL A 32 -3.09 -5.34 7.43
N ALA A 33 -2.02 -4.58 7.21
CA ALA A 33 -1.64 -3.43 8.03
C ALA A 33 -1.63 -2.15 7.18
N MET A 34 -1.81 -0.99 7.80
CA MET A 34 -1.65 0.29 7.12
C MET A 34 -0.16 0.59 6.91
N ASP A 35 0.22 1.08 5.73
CA ASP A 35 1.59 1.50 5.45
C ASP A 35 1.95 2.69 6.36
N PRO A 36 2.95 2.56 7.26
CA PRO A 36 3.32 3.62 8.19
C PRO A 36 3.65 4.94 7.50
N SER A 37 4.25 4.89 6.31
CA SER A 37 4.61 6.08 5.54
C SER A 37 3.38 6.89 5.09
N LYS A 38 2.22 6.25 4.96
CA LYS A 38 0.98 6.92 4.56
C LYS A 38 0.25 7.61 5.70
N ILE A 39 0.56 7.29 6.95
CA ILE A 39 -0.17 7.79 8.12
C ILE A 39 0.63 8.72 9.00
N GLU A 40 1.92 8.85 8.73
CA GLU A 40 2.83 9.73 9.46
C GLU A 40 2.27 11.14 9.62
N ALA A 41 1.79 11.74 8.52
CA ALA A 41 1.22 13.08 8.55
C ALA A 41 -0.04 13.20 9.45
N VAL A 42 -0.88 12.16 9.47
CA VAL A 42 -2.08 12.13 10.32
C VAL A 42 -1.71 11.93 11.78
N GLN A 43 -0.72 11.07 12.06
CA GLN A 43 -0.20 10.85 13.40
C GLN A 43 0.50 12.08 13.97
N ALA A 44 1.16 12.86 13.12
CA ALA A 44 1.85 14.09 13.49
C ALA A 44 0.92 15.32 13.59
N TRP A 45 -0.38 15.18 13.31
CA TRP A 45 -1.29 16.31 13.32
C TRP A 45 -1.41 16.88 14.76
N PRO A 46 -1.10 18.17 15.00
CA PRO A 46 -1.34 18.78 16.29
C PRO A 46 -2.83 18.84 16.61
N SER A 47 -3.17 18.69 17.89
CA SER A 47 -4.54 18.90 18.36
C SER A 47 -5.03 20.30 17.95
N PRO A 48 -6.21 20.43 17.29
CA PRO A 48 -6.72 21.72 16.87
C PRO A 48 -6.99 22.62 18.08
N THR A 49 -6.65 23.90 17.96
CA THR A 49 -6.69 24.88 19.07
C THR A 49 -7.77 25.95 18.93
N SER A 50 -8.52 25.96 17.83
CA SER A 50 -9.63 26.91 17.61
C SER A 50 -10.84 26.20 17.02
N VAL A 51 -12.02 26.68 17.42
CA VAL A 51 -13.31 26.40 16.79
C VAL A 51 -13.49 27.31 15.57
#